data_AF-A0A455U7Q4-F1
#
_entry.id   AF-A0A455U7Q4-F1
#
_cell.length_a   1.000
_cell.length_b   1.000
_cell.length_c   1.000
_cell.angle_alpha   90.00
_cell.angle_beta   90.00
_cell.angle_gamma   90.00
#
_symmetry.space_group_name_H-M   'P 1'
#
loop_
_entity.id
_entity.type
_entity.pdbx_description
1 polymer ?
#
loop_
_entity_poly.entity_id
_entity_poly.type
_entity_poly.pdbx_seq_one_letter_code
_entity_poly.pdbx_strand_id
1 'polypeptide(L)'
;MLGLKTFDDYDLEELIERIDWTPFFMSWQLAGKYPKILEDKVVGEAARNLFEDAKVMLRKLVDEKRVQARGVIGLWPANSVDDDVIEVYADESRSEVIERLHHIRQQTTKGRDGICYSLADFIAPKESGKADWIGGFAVTTGHGVDELSKAYEAAGDDYNAIMVQALTDRLAEAFAERMHERVRKEFWGYVPDETLDNDALIAEKYQGIRPAPGYPACPDHTEKRRSSGCSMPPKIPVWH
;
A
#
# COMPACT_ATOMS: atom_id res chain seq x y z
N MET A 1 -14.15 -11.59 6.20
CA MET A 1 -13.41 -12.83 5.87
C MET A 1 -12.34 -13.03 6.94
N LEU A 2 -12.07 -14.27 7.39
CA LEU A 2 -10.94 -14.55 8.30
C LEU A 2 -9.90 -15.38 7.55
N GLY A 3 -8.62 -15.10 7.80
CA GLY A 3 -7.49 -15.78 7.15
C GLY A 3 -7.04 -15.12 5.84
N LEU A 4 -6.22 -15.84 5.07
CA LEU A 4 -5.55 -15.33 3.88
C LEU A 4 -6.41 -15.41 2.61
N LYS A 5 -6.30 -14.39 1.76
CA LYS A 5 -6.79 -14.39 0.38
C LYS A 5 -5.65 -14.00 -0.55
N THR A 6 -5.35 -14.86 -1.53
CA THR A 6 -4.34 -14.59 -2.56
C THR A 6 -4.99 -14.11 -3.85
N PHE A 7 -4.26 -13.28 -4.58
CA PHE A 7 -4.54 -12.78 -5.91
C PHE A 7 -3.31 -13.07 -6.77
N ASP A 8 -3.32 -14.18 -7.49
CA ASP A 8 -2.17 -14.62 -8.30
C ASP A 8 -2.09 -13.92 -9.67
N ASP A 9 -3.19 -13.30 -10.10
CA ASP A 9 -3.30 -12.54 -11.33
C ASP A 9 -4.38 -11.45 -11.15
N TYR A 10 -3.95 -10.23 -10.85
CA TYR A 10 -4.85 -9.09 -10.64
C TYR A 10 -4.98 -8.25 -11.92
N ASP A 11 -6.20 -7.78 -12.22
CA ASP A 11 -6.46 -6.97 -13.39
C ASP A 11 -5.73 -5.61 -13.30
N LEU A 12 -4.78 -5.39 -14.22
CA LEU A 12 -4.00 -4.17 -14.29
C LEU A 12 -4.87 -2.96 -14.69
N GLU A 13 -5.96 -3.15 -15.44
CA GLU A 13 -6.85 -2.03 -15.83
C GLU A 13 -7.48 -1.37 -14.59
N GLU A 14 -7.90 -2.17 -13.61
CA GLU A 14 -8.40 -1.64 -12.33
C GLU A 14 -7.33 -0.79 -11.59
N LEU A 15 -6.06 -1.16 -11.74
CA LEU A 15 -4.96 -0.44 -11.09
C LEU A 15 -4.68 0.90 -11.78
N ILE A 16 -4.79 0.95 -13.11
CA ILE A 16 -4.58 2.18 -13.88
C ILE A 16 -5.55 3.29 -13.42
N GLU A 17 -6.79 2.92 -13.10
CA GLU A 17 -7.79 3.86 -12.59
C GLU A 17 -7.48 4.42 -11.19
N ARG A 18 -6.52 3.81 -10.47
CA ARG A 18 -6.14 4.18 -9.10
C ARG A 18 -4.73 4.78 -9.00
N ILE A 19 -4.09 5.08 -10.13
CA ILE A 19 -2.75 5.70 -10.13
C ILE A 19 -2.85 7.16 -9.63
N ASP A 20 -2.03 7.52 -8.64
CA ASP A 20 -1.63 8.90 -8.42
C ASP A 20 -0.43 9.23 -9.32
N TRP A 21 -0.68 10.08 -10.31
CA TRP A 21 0.33 10.54 -11.26
C TRP A 21 1.24 11.63 -10.69
N THR A 22 0.90 12.23 -9.56
CA THR A 22 1.70 13.31 -8.97
C THR A 22 3.13 12.86 -8.65
N PRO A 23 3.37 11.72 -7.96
CA PRO A 23 4.74 11.30 -7.68
C PRO A 23 5.46 10.76 -8.93
N PHE A 24 4.72 10.33 -9.97
CA PHE A 24 5.33 10.03 -11.27
C PHE A 24 6.05 11.27 -11.81
N PHE A 25 5.37 12.43 -11.91
CA PHE A 25 6.02 13.66 -12.36
C PHE A 25 7.16 14.11 -11.44
N MET A 26 7.03 13.92 -10.13
CA MET A 26 8.09 14.22 -9.17
C MET A 26 9.34 13.37 -9.40
N SER A 27 9.20 12.09 -9.77
CA SER A 27 10.34 11.22 -10.10
C SER A 27 11.11 11.71 -11.33
N TRP A 28 10.44 12.44 -12.23
CA TRP A 28 11.01 13.11 -13.38
C TRP A 28 11.40 14.58 -13.12
N GLN A 29 11.46 14.99 -11.84
CA GLN A 29 11.81 16.35 -11.40
C GLN A 29 10.87 17.45 -11.92
N LEU A 30 9.64 17.08 -12.29
CA LEU A 30 8.60 18.02 -12.69
C LEU A 30 7.71 18.35 -11.49
N ALA A 31 7.88 19.56 -10.94
CA ALA A 31 7.13 20.01 -9.78
C ALA A 31 5.70 20.45 -10.17
N GLY A 32 4.70 19.81 -9.59
CA GLY A 32 3.29 20.17 -9.78
C GLY A 32 2.36 19.01 -9.47
N LYS A 33 1.11 19.32 -9.10
CA LYS A 33 0.08 18.29 -8.85
C LYS A 33 -0.62 17.91 -10.16
N TYR A 34 -0.82 16.62 -10.42
CA TYR A 34 -1.68 16.17 -11.50
C TYR A 34 -3.17 16.46 -11.19
N PRO A 35 -4.02 16.83 -12.17
CA PRO A 35 -3.73 17.07 -13.58
C PRO A 35 -3.21 18.50 -13.89
N LYS A 36 -3.19 19.41 -12.89
CA LYS A 36 -2.84 20.83 -13.09
C LYS A 36 -1.46 21.06 -13.71
N ILE A 37 -0.49 20.19 -13.45
CA ILE A 37 0.85 20.25 -14.04
C ILE A 37 0.84 20.22 -15.58
N LEU A 38 -0.17 19.60 -16.20
CA LEU A 38 -0.29 19.52 -17.66
C LEU A 38 -0.62 20.88 -18.30
N GLU A 39 -1.19 21.81 -17.53
CA GLU A 39 -1.56 23.16 -17.95
C GLU A 39 -0.51 24.20 -17.52
N ASP A 40 0.59 23.78 -16.91
CA ASP A 40 1.63 24.68 -16.44
C ASP A 40 2.32 25.41 -17.61
N LYS A 41 2.56 26.71 -17.43
CA LYS A 41 3.10 27.58 -18.49
C LYS A 41 4.58 27.32 -18.81
N VAL A 42 5.32 26.73 -17.88
CA VAL A 42 6.77 26.49 -17.99
C VAL A 42 7.02 25.02 -18.28
N VAL A 43 6.43 24.11 -17.51
CA VAL A 43 6.70 22.67 -17.61
C VAL A 43 5.58 21.86 -18.28
N GLY A 44 4.43 22.47 -18.60
CA GLY A 44 3.25 21.73 -19.07
C GLY A 44 3.42 21.06 -20.43
N GLU A 45 4.26 21.58 -21.33
CA GLU A 45 4.59 20.89 -22.58
C GLU A 45 5.40 19.60 -22.32
N ALA A 46 6.46 19.70 -21.53
CA ALA A 46 7.28 18.54 -21.15
C ALA A 46 6.45 17.51 -20.37
N ALA A 47 5.61 17.96 -19.44
CA ALA A 47 4.72 17.09 -18.66
C ALA A 47 3.71 16.34 -19.55
N ARG A 48 3.12 17.01 -20.56
CA ARG A 48 2.22 16.36 -21.51
C ARG A 48 2.95 15.31 -22.36
N ASN A 49 4.12 15.64 -22.91
CA ASN A 49 4.89 14.69 -23.72
C ASN A 49 5.28 13.45 -22.90
N LEU A 50 5.81 13.66 -21.69
CA LEU A 50 6.15 12.58 -20.77
C LEU A 50 4.92 11.73 -20.41
N PHE A 51 3.76 12.35 -20.20
CA PHE A 51 2.53 11.64 -19.88
C PHE A 51 2.00 10.80 -21.05
N GLU A 52 2.12 11.30 -22.29
CA GLU A 52 1.78 10.51 -23.48
C GLU A 52 2.70 9.30 -23.62
N ASP A 53 4.01 9.47 -23.47
CA ASP A 53 4.98 8.36 -23.49
C ASP A 53 4.69 7.34 -22.38
N ALA A 54 4.37 7.81 -21.19
CA ALA A 54 4.01 6.98 -20.05
C ALA A 54 2.76 6.13 -20.35
N LYS A 55 1.71 6.73 -20.96
CA LYS A 55 0.51 6.00 -21.37
C LYS A 55 0.78 4.96 -22.45
N VAL A 56 1.62 5.29 -23.44
CA VAL A 56 2.00 4.35 -24.50
C VAL A 56 2.77 3.17 -23.92
N MET A 57 3.75 3.43 -23.06
CA MET A 57 4.51 2.38 -22.38
C MET A 57 3.59 1.55 -21.47
N LEU A 58 2.74 2.18 -20.68
CA LEU A 58 1.78 1.50 -19.79
C LEU A 58 0.86 0.56 -20.58
N ARG A 59 0.31 1.02 -21.72
CA ARG A 59 -0.48 0.16 -22.61
C ARG A 59 0.33 -1.03 -23.13
N LYS A 60 1.56 -0.80 -23.58
CA LYS A 60 2.46 -1.88 -24.00
C LYS A 60 2.69 -2.91 -22.88
N LEU A 61 2.91 -2.46 -21.64
CA LEU A 61 3.13 -3.36 -20.50
C LEU A 61 1.92 -4.25 -20.23
N VAL A 62 0.71 -3.70 -20.35
CA VAL A 62 -0.56 -4.40 -20.11
C VAL A 62 -0.92 -5.33 -21.26
N ASP A 63 -0.96 -4.81 -22.49
CA ASP A 63 -1.40 -5.53 -23.68
C ASP A 63 -0.47 -6.71 -24.00
N GLU A 64 0.84 -6.52 -23.85
CA GLU A 64 1.83 -7.57 -24.06
C GLU A 64 2.09 -8.43 -22.81
N LYS A 65 1.36 -8.20 -21.70
CA LYS A 65 1.50 -8.92 -20.42
C LYS A 65 2.94 -8.98 -19.92
N ARG A 66 3.66 -7.85 -20.02
CA ARG A 66 5.06 -7.73 -19.60
C ARG A 66 5.23 -7.65 -18.09
N VAL A 67 4.16 -7.29 -17.39
CA VAL A 67 4.10 -7.17 -15.94
C VAL A 67 2.92 -7.95 -15.40
N GLN A 68 3.04 -8.40 -14.15
CA GLN A 68 1.96 -9.12 -13.47
C GLN A 68 1.76 -8.56 -12.07
N ALA A 69 0.50 -8.29 -11.73
CA ALA A 69 0.08 -7.87 -10.41
C ALA A 69 -0.29 -9.09 -9.55
N ARG A 70 0.42 -9.27 -8.43
CA ARG A 70 0.11 -10.28 -7.41
C ARG A 70 -0.06 -9.66 -6.04
N GLY A 71 -1.06 -10.14 -5.32
CA GLY A 71 -1.41 -9.62 -4.01
C GLY A 71 -1.79 -10.72 -3.03
N VAL A 72 -1.67 -10.43 -1.75
CA VAL A 72 -2.24 -11.24 -0.68
C VAL A 72 -2.78 -10.30 0.38
N ILE A 73 -3.94 -10.61 0.93
CA ILE A 73 -4.50 -9.95 2.10
C ILE A 73 -4.77 -10.98 3.19
N GLY A 74 -4.84 -10.53 4.43
CA GLY A 74 -5.30 -11.34 5.56
C GLY A 74 -5.96 -10.50 6.64
N LEU A 75 -6.87 -11.14 7.37
CA LEU A 75 -7.58 -10.57 8.51
C LEU A 75 -7.54 -11.58 9.66
N TRP A 76 -7.14 -11.12 10.84
CA TRP A 76 -6.96 -11.95 12.02
C TRP A 76 -7.60 -11.31 13.24
N PRO A 77 -8.15 -12.11 14.17
CA PRO A 77 -8.54 -11.62 15.49
C PRO A 77 -7.31 -11.07 16.22
N ALA A 78 -7.45 -9.90 16.83
CA ALA A 78 -6.36 -9.25 17.54
C ALA A 78 -6.84 -8.47 18.75
N ASN A 79 -5.96 -8.28 19.73
CA ASN A 79 -6.18 -7.38 20.87
C ASN A 79 -4.85 -6.74 21.28
N SER A 80 -4.91 -5.51 21.77
CA SER A 80 -3.74 -4.87 22.37
C SER A 80 -3.50 -5.38 23.78
N VAL A 81 -2.22 -5.51 24.14
CA VAL A 81 -1.69 -5.89 25.46
C VAL A 81 -0.49 -5.00 25.78
N ASP A 82 -0.22 -4.77 27.07
CA ASP A 82 0.97 -4.07 27.55
C ASP A 82 1.24 -2.72 26.83
N ASP A 83 0.17 -1.97 26.56
CA ASP A 83 0.09 -0.64 25.90
C ASP A 83 0.63 -0.52 24.46
N ASP A 84 1.64 -1.29 24.08
CA ASP A 84 2.38 -1.14 22.82
C ASP A 84 2.53 -2.45 22.02
N VAL A 85 1.87 -3.52 22.46
CA VAL A 85 1.91 -4.82 21.79
C VAL A 85 0.51 -5.20 21.32
N ILE A 86 0.41 -5.77 20.12
CA ILE A 86 -0.81 -6.38 19.62
C ILE A 86 -0.60 -7.89 19.53
N GLU A 87 -1.41 -8.65 20.26
CA GLU A 87 -1.49 -10.11 20.08
C GLU A 87 -2.39 -10.43 18.89
N VAL A 88 -1.88 -11.23 17.96
CA VAL A 88 -2.63 -11.77 16.82
C VAL A 88 -2.94 -13.23 17.11
N TYR A 89 -4.21 -13.62 16.94
CA TYR A 89 -4.69 -14.96 17.29
C TYR A 89 -4.93 -15.85 16.06
N ALA A 90 -4.83 -17.17 16.26
CA ALA A 90 -5.07 -18.16 15.21
C ALA A 90 -6.52 -18.12 14.67
N ASP A 91 -7.47 -17.91 15.59
CA ASP A 91 -8.91 -17.91 15.30
C ASP A 91 -9.70 -17.12 16.36
N GLU A 92 -11.02 -17.07 16.22
CA GLU A 92 -11.93 -16.30 17.08
C GLU A 92 -12.00 -16.79 18.54
N SER A 93 -11.48 -17.98 18.85
CA SER A 93 -11.38 -18.44 20.24
C SER A 93 -10.38 -17.61 21.05
N ARG A 94 -9.43 -16.96 20.37
CA ARG A 94 -8.36 -16.16 20.96
C ARG A 94 -7.54 -16.91 22.02
N SER A 95 -7.46 -18.25 21.90
CA SER A 95 -6.71 -19.09 22.84
C SER A 95 -5.24 -19.25 22.48
N GLU A 96 -4.91 -19.19 21.19
CA GLU A 96 -3.55 -19.35 20.67
C GLU A 96 -3.10 -18.05 20.00
N VAL A 97 -2.01 -17.48 20.53
CA VAL A 97 -1.33 -16.31 19.94
C VAL A 97 -0.35 -16.80 18.90
N ILE A 98 -0.53 -16.37 17.64
CA ILE A 98 0.32 -16.75 16.50
C ILE A 98 1.40 -15.71 16.19
N GLU A 99 1.21 -14.47 16.64
CA GLU A 99 2.22 -13.40 16.52
C GLU A 99 1.99 -12.31 17.58
N ARG A 100 3.07 -11.59 17.94
CA ARG A 100 3.03 -10.34 18.69
C ARG A 100 3.66 -9.22 17.87
N LEU A 101 2.85 -8.24 17.50
CA LEU A 101 3.29 -7.06 16.78
C LEU A 101 3.68 -5.98 17.78
N HIS A 102 4.93 -5.52 17.75
CA HIS A 102 5.44 -4.49 18.64
C HIS A 102 5.37 -3.12 17.96
N HIS A 103 4.74 -2.16 18.61
CA HIS A 103 4.59 -0.80 18.11
C HIS A 103 5.35 0.19 18.99
N ILE A 104 5.87 1.24 18.36
CA ILE A 104 6.61 2.29 19.08
C ILE A 104 5.64 3.41 19.42
N ARG A 105 5.59 3.75 20.71
CA ARG A 105 4.90 4.94 21.18
C ARG A 105 5.70 6.20 20.92
N GLN A 106 5.03 7.26 20.50
CA GLN A 106 5.62 8.59 20.42
C GLN A 106 6.19 8.99 21.79
N GLN A 107 7.42 9.51 21.83
CA GLN A 107 8.06 9.92 23.09
C GLN A 107 8.03 11.43 23.34
N THR A 108 7.43 12.19 22.41
CA THR A 108 7.31 13.64 22.54
C THR A 108 5.88 14.10 22.32
N THR A 109 5.36 14.87 23.26
CA THR A 109 4.04 15.49 23.25
C THR A 109 3.98 16.72 22.36
N LYS A 110 4.38 16.59 21.09
CA LYS A 110 4.35 17.69 20.10
C LYS A 110 2.97 17.87 19.43
N GLY A 111 2.00 16.99 19.71
CA GLY A 111 0.63 17.05 19.22
C GLY A 111 -0.23 18.10 19.96
N ARG A 112 -1.34 18.53 19.35
CA ARG A 112 -2.26 19.54 19.92
C ARG A 112 -3.01 19.06 21.17
N ASP A 113 -3.10 17.76 21.35
CA ASP A 113 -3.76 17.06 22.45
C ASP A 113 -2.80 16.67 23.59
N GLY A 114 -1.48 16.76 23.36
CA GLY A 114 -0.47 16.31 24.31
C GLY A 114 -0.42 14.78 24.50
N ILE A 115 -1.04 14.00 23.60
CA ILE A 115 -1.10 12.54 23.69
C ILE A 115 0.06 11.93 22.89
N CYS A 116 0.69 10.92 23.47
CA CYS A 116 1.71 10.12 22.82
C CYS A 116 1.08 8.85 22.23
N TYR A 117 0.86 8.84 20.93
CA TYR A 117 0.19 7.74 20.23
C TYR A 117 1.10 6.54 19.97
N SER A 118 0.50 5.35 20.03
CA SER A 118 1.03 4.07 19.53
C SER A 118 -0.01 3.45 18.58
N LEU A 119 0.42 2.68 17.59
CA LEU A 119 -0.53 1.98 16.71
C LEU A 119 -1.39 0.95 17.47
N ALA A 120 -0.86 0.41 18.59
CA ALA A 120 -1.61 -0.48 19.47
C ALA A 120 -2.83 0.19 20.11
N ASP A 121 -2.85 1.53 20.24
CA ASP A 121 -3.98 2.28 20.82
C ASP A 121 -5.27 2.18 19.97
N PHE A 122 -5.14 1.83 18.69
CA PHE A 122 -6.27 1.69 17.77
C PHE A 122 -6.91 0.29 17.77
N ILE A 123 -6.36 -0.66 18.53
CA ILE A 123 -6.92 -1.99 18.72
C ILE A 123 -7.44 -2.12 20.16
N ALA A 124 -8.63 -2.69 20.32
CA ALA A 124 -9.27 -2.85 21.62
C ALA A 124 -8.36 -3.63 22.60
N PRO A 125 -8.12 -3.09 23.82
CA PRO A 125 -7.37 -3.79 24.84
C PRO A 125 -8.00 -5.11 25.22
N LYS A 126 -7.18 -6.14 25.44
CA LYS A 126 -7.64 -7.47 25.87
C LYS A 126 -8.49 -7.42 27.13
N GLU A 127 -8.13 -6.56 28.07
CA GLU A 127 -8.86 -6.36 29.34
C GLU A 127 -10.27 -5.77 29.15
N SER A 128 -10.53 -5.10 28.02
CA SER A 128 -11.85 -4.55 27.73
C SER A 128 -12.91 -5.62 27.43
N GLY A 129 -12.48 -6.87 27.16
CA GLY A 129 -13.36 -7.96 26.76
C GLY A 129 -14.00 -7.80 25.37
N LYS A 130 -13.61 -6.77 24.61
CA LYS A 130 -14.11 -6.53 23.25
C LYS A 130 -13.29 -7.32 22.23
N ALA A 131 -14.00 -8.00 21.33
CA ALA A 131 -13.39 -8.59 20.15
C ALA A 131 -12.98 -7.48 19.17
N ASP A 132 -11.75 -7.55 18.70
CA ASP A 132 -11.21 -6.66 17.66
C ASP A 132 -10.35 -7.45 16.66
N TRP A 133 -9.96 -6.82 15.56
CA TRP A 133 -9.27 -7.45 14.44
C TRP A 133 -8.16 -6.57 13.91
N ILE A 134 -7.20 -7.21 13.26
CA ILE A 134 -6.15 -6.54 12.53
C ILE A 134 -6.03 -7.15 11.14
N GLY A 135 -5.76 -6.31 10.16
CA GLY A 135 -5.54 -6.74 8.79
C GLY A 135 -4.11 -6.57 8.33
N GLY A 136 -3.81 -7.20 7.20
CA GLY A 136 -2.60 -6.91 6.49
C GLY A 136 -2.63 -7.30 5.03
N PHE A 137 -1.69 -6.80 4.22
CA PHE A 137 -1.58 -7.14 2.81
C PHE A 137 -0.15 -7.11 2.27
N ALA A 138 0.13 -7.75 1.15
CA ALA A 138 1.36 -7.51 0.40
C ALA A 138 1.01 -7.49 -1.09
N VAL A 139 1.54 -6.53 -1.82
CA VAL A 139 1.30 -6.38 -3.27
C VAL A 139 2.61 -6.22 -4.03
N THR A 140 2.62 -6.69 -5.27
CA THR A 140 3.69 -6.46 -6.21
C THR A 140 3.14 -6.41 -7.63
N THR A 141 3.75 -5.55 -8.45
CA THR A 141 3.50 -5.42 -9.90
C THR A 141 4.79 -5.65 -10.69
N GLY A 142 5.87 -6.07 -10.01
CA GLY A 142 7.25 -6.05 -10.53
C GLY A 142 7.74 -7.35 -11.16
N HIS A 143 6.90 -8.37 -11.29
CA HIS A 143 7.30 -9.60 -11.98
C HIS A 143 7.56 -9.28 -13.47
N GLY A 144 8.82 -9.42 -13.90
CA GLY A 144 9.27 -9.13 -15.27
C GLY A 144 9.89 -7.74 -15.48
N VAL A 145 9.81 -6.85 -14.48
CA VAL A 145 10.23 -5.44 -14.61
C VAL A 145 11.74 -5.29 -14.61
N ASP A 146 12.44 -5.99 -13.72
CA ASP A 146 13.91 -5.96 -13.67
C ASP A 146 14.54 -6.44 -14.97
N GLU A 147 13.97 -7.49 -15.58
CA GLU A 147 14.43 -8.03 -16.86
C GLU A 147 14.17 -7.04 -18.00
N LEU A 148 12.98 -6.42 -18.00
CA LEU A 148 12.61 -5.43 -19.01
C LEU A 148 13.44 -4.15 -18.92
N SER A 149 13.69 -3.64 -17.72
CA SER A 149 14.57 -2.48 -17.49
C SER A 149 15.98 -2.76 -18.00
N LYS A 150 16.56 -3.90 -17.63
CA LYS A 150 17.90 -4.31 -18.09
C LYS A 150 17.97 -4.48 -19.61
N ALA A 151 16.89 -4.93 -20.24
CA ALA A 151 16.83 -5.05 -21.70
C ALA A 151 16.86 -3.67 -22.38
N TYR A 152 16.18 -2.66 -21.83
CA TYR A 152 16.25 -1.28 -22.33
C TYR A 152 17.64 -0.67 -22.09
N GLU A 153 18.22 -0.83 -20.90
CA GLU A 153 19.59 -0.38 -20.59
C GLU A 153 20.63 -1.00 -21.54
N ALA A 154 20.54 -2.31 -21.80
CA ALA A 154 21.44 -3.01 -22.72
C ALA A 154 21.31 -2.53 -24.18
N ALA A 155 20.15 -1.97 -24.55
CA ALA A 155 19.90 -1.36 -25.84
C ALA A 155 20.31 0.13 -25.90
N GLY A 156 20.80 0.71 -24.80
CA GLY A 156 21.14 2.13 -24.68
C GLY A 156 19.92 3.05 -24.53
N ASP A 157 18.79 2.50 -24.10
CA ASP A 157 17.51 3.20 -23.93
C ASP A 157 17.21 3.45 -22.45
N ASP A 158 18.06 4.26 -21.82
CA ASP A 158 17.94 4.61 -20.40
C ASP A 158 16.60 5.30 -20.08
N TYR A 159 16.02 6.00 -21.05
CA TYR A 159 14.72 6.65 -20.92
C TYR A 159 13.62 5.63 -20.65
N ASN A 160 13.50 4.60 -21.49
CA ASN A 160 12.48 3.58 -21.31
C ASN A 160 12.75 2.66 -20.11
N ALA A 161 14.02 2.47 -19.73
CA ALA A 161 14.37 1.78 -18.48
C ALA A 161 13.79 2.51 -17.26
N ILE A 162 14.03 3.82 -17.15
CA ILE A 162 13.49 4.66 -16.07
C ILE A 162 11.96 4.72 -16.15
N MET A 163 11.39 4.84 -17.35
CA MET A 163 9.93 4.87 -17.56
C MET A 163 9.23 3.62 -17.02
N VAL A 164 9.75 2.44 -17.34
CA VAL A 164 9.16 1.16 -16.89
C VAL A 164 9.26 1.02 -15.38
N GLN A 165 10.39 1.38 -14.77
CA GLN A 165 10.55 1.36 -13.31
C GLN A 165 9.54 2.31 -12.64
N ALA A 166 9.46 3.57 -13.10
CA ALA A 166 8.54 4.57 -12.55
C ALA A 166 7.07 4.14 -12.67
N LEU A 167 6.67 3.58 -13.83
CA LEU A 167 5.30 3.08 -14.05
C LEU A 167 4.98 1.88 -13.16
N THR A 168 5.94 0.98 -12.96
CA THR A 168 5.74 -0.20 -12.09
C THR A 168 5.53 0.22 -10.64
N ASP A 169 6.31 1.19 -10.16
CA ASP A 169 6.14 1.77 -8.83
C ASP A 169 4.75 2.40 -8.69
N ARG A 170 4.29 3.13 -9.72
CA ARG A 170 2.92 3.68 -9.74
C ARG A 170 1.85 2.59 -9.66
N LEU A 171 2.02 1.50 -10.42
CA LEU A 171 1.10 0.36 -10.38
C LEU A 171 1.11 -0.33 -9.01
N ALA A 172 2.27 -0.45 -8.36
CA ALA A 172 2.38 -1.06 -7.03
C ALA A 172 1.63 -0.23 -5.97
N GLU A 173 1.78 1.09 -6.01
CA GLU A 173 1.03 2.00 -5.13
C GLU A 173 -0.47 1.99 -5.42
N ALA A 174 -0.87 2.01 -6.70
CA ALA A 174 -2.26 1.89 -7.09
C ALA A 174 -2.88 0.56 -6.63
N PHE A 175 -2.09 -0.52 -6.65
CA PHE A 175 -2.52 -1.82 -6.12
C PHE A 175 -2.71 -1.78 -4.61
N ALA A 176 -1.81 -1.12 -3.88
CA ALA A 176 -1.98 -0.93 -2.44
C ALA A 176 -3.27 -0.16 -2.12
N GLU A 177 -3.56 0.90 -2.88
CA GLU A 177 -4.80 1.68 -2.74
C GLU A 177 -6.04 0.85 -3.07
N ARG A 178 -6.01 0.12 -4.19
CA ARG A 178 -7.11 -0.75 -4.62
C ARG A 178 -7.38 -1.87 -3.62
N MET A 179 -6.32 -2.48 -3.06
CA MET A 179 -6.46 -3.48 -2.00
C MET A 179 -7.02 -2.88 -0.73
N HIS A 180 -6.62 -1.66 -0.36
CA HIS A 180 -7.25 -0.96 0.76
C HIS A 180 -8.75 -0.83 0.55
N GLU A 181 -9.15 -0.23 -0.58
CA GLU A 181 -10.54 0.02 -0.94
C GLU A 181 -11.37 -1.27 -0.83
N ARG A 182 -10.88 -2.37 -1.40
CA ARG A 182 -11.58 -3.66 -1.34
C ARG A 182 -11.59 -4.28 0.05
N VAL A 183 -10.55 -4.09 0.86
CA VAL A 183 -10.58 -4.53 2.26
C VAL A 183 -11.68 -3.80 3.02
N ARG A 184 -11.77 -2.47 2.89
CA ARG A 184 -12.78 -1.66 3.57
C ARG A 184 -14.21 -2.04 3.17
N LYS A 185 -14.44 -2.28 1.87
CA LYS A 185 -15.77 -2.48 1.29
C LYS A 185 -16.21 -3.95 1.24
N GLU A 186 -15.31 -4.87 0.90
CA GLU A 186 -15.66 -6.26 0.55
C GLU A 186 -15.16 -7.27 1.60
N PHE A 187 -13.87 -7.20 1.98
CA PHE A 187 -13.26 -8.29 2.76
C PHE A 187 -13.42 -8.13 4.27
N TRP A 188 -13.16 -6.92 4.78
CA TRP A 188 -13.50 -6.51 6.14
C TRP A 188 -14.94 -5.99 6.15
N GLY A 189 -15.29 -5.14 5.19
CA GLY A 189 -16.67 -4.75 4.92
C GLY A 189 -17.29 -3.85 6.00
N TYR A 190 -16.48 -3.04 6.69
CA TYR A 190 -17.00 -2.09 7.68
C TYR A 190 -17.62 -0.84 7.05
N VAL A 191 -17.32 -0.55 5.77
CA VAL A 191 -17.92 0.55 4.98
C VAL A 191 -18.35 0.07 3.58
N PRO A 192 -19.33 -0.86 3.46
CA PRO A 192 -19.69 -1.47 2.18
C PRO A 192 -20.22 -0.46 1.14
N ASP A 193 -20.86 0.61 1.61
CA ASP A 193 -21.49 1.63 0.76
C ASP A 193 -20.55 2.81 0.41
N GLU A 194 -19.24 2.68 0.62
CA GLU A 194 -18.26 3.74 0.32
C GLU A 194 -18.20 4.04 -1.20
N THR A 195 -18.36 5.32 -1.57
CA THR A 195 -18.32 5.80 -2.96
C THR A 195 -17.33 6.96 -3.14
N LEU A 196 -16.07 6.75 -2.78
CA LEU A 196 -15.01 7.73 -2.97
C LEU A 196 -14.46 7.70 -4.41
N ASP A 197 -14.16 8.88 -4.94
CA ASP A 197 -13.39 9.00 -6.19
C ASP A 197 -11.87 8.88 -5.93
N ASN A 198 -11.07 8.77 -6.98
CA ASN A 198 -9.63 8.59 -6.84
C ASN A 198 -8.95 9.78 -6.13
N ASP A 199 -9.43 11.01 -6.34
CA ASP A 199 -8.90 12.19 -5.67
C ASP A 199 -9.16 12.15 -4.15
N ALA A 200 -10.32 11.64 -3.73
CA ALA A 200 -10.66 11.44 -2.33
C ALA A 200 -9.88 10.28 -1.70
N LEU A 201 -9.60 9.21 -2.45
CA LEU A 201 -8.73 8.11 -2.03
C LEU A 201 -7.29 8.61 -1.80
N ILE A 202 -6.72 9.35 -2.76
CA ILE A 202 -5.39 9.97 -2.64
C ILE A 202 -5.32 10.93 -1.45
N ALA A 203 -6.41 11.64 -1.17
CA ALA A 203 -6.53 12.53 -0.02
C ALA A 203 -6.86 11.79 1.31
N GLU A 204 -6.84 10.46 1.31
CA GLU A 204 -7.09 9.59 2.46
C GLU A 204 -8.42 9.90 3.18
N LYS A 205 -9.46 10.25 2.43
CA LYS A 205 -10.78 10.64 2.98
C LYS A 205 -11.65 9.46 3.44
N TYR A 206 -11.08 8.26 3.54
CA TYR A 206 -11.74 7.06 4.02
C TYR A 206 -11.54 6.87 5.53
N GLN A 207 -12.35 6.01 6.13
CA GLN A 207 -12.12 5.50 7.48
C GLN A 207 -11.07 4.39 7.44
N GLY A 208 -10.19 4.33 8.46
CA GLY A 208 -9.13 3.32 8.59
C GLY A 208 -7.78 3.76 8.01
N ILE A 209 -6.71 3.03 8.36
CA ILE A 209 -5.34 3.35 7.97
C ILE A 209 -4.55 2.12 7.48
N ARG A 210 -3.50 2.36 6.68
CA ARG A 210 -2.46 1.37 6.27
C ARG A 210 -1.05 1.78 6.64
N PRO A 211 -0.68 1.82 7.93
CA PRO A 211 0.73 1.96 8.29
C PRO A 211 1.57 0.85 7.65
N ALA A 212 2.58 1.24 6.87
CA ALA A 212 3.56 0.33 6.30
C ALA A 212 4.87 0.35 7.14
N PRO A 213 5.48 -0.81 7.46
CA PRO A 213 6.77 -0.87 8.14
C PRO A 213 7.89 -0.11 7.40
N GLY A 214 8.49 0.86 8.08
CA GLY A 214 9.46 1.81 7.52
C GLY A 214 8.93 3.24 7.32
N TYR A 215 7.63 3.46 7.55
CA TYR A 215 7.06 4.81 7.64
C TYR A 215 7.18 5.35 9.08
N PRO A 216 7.04 6.68 9.30
CA PRO A 216 7.24 7.30 10.61
C PRO A 216 6.44 6.68 11.77
N ALA A 217 5.30 6.05 11.49
CA ALA A 217 4.46 5.36 12.47
C ALA A 217 4.96 3.96 12.87
N CYS A 218 5.85 3.35 12.09
CA CYS A 218 6.48 2.06 12.37
C CYS A 218 7.93 2.06 11.83
N PRO A 219 8.86 2.75 12.50
CA PRO A 219 10.21 2.98 11.97
C PRO A 219 11.11 1.73 12.05
N ASP A 220 10.72 0.71 12.80
CA ASP A 220 11.52 -0.50 12.96
C ASP A 220 11.43 -1.39 11.70
N HIS A 221 12.55 -1.52 11.00
CA HIS A 221 12.68 -2.40 9.85
C HIS A 221 12.84 -3.89 10.22
N THR A 222 13.03 -4.24 11.51
CA THR A 222 13.20 -5.64 11.95
C THR A 222 11.90 -6.44 11.94
N GLU A 223 10.75 -5.78 12.05
CA GLU A 223 9.42 -6.38 11.82
C GLU A 223 9.24 -6.92 10.39
N LYS A 224 10.11 -6.49 9.45
CA LYS A 224 10.18 -7.05 8.09
C LYS A 224 10.77 -8.47 8.03
N ARG A 225 11.46 -8.95 9.08
CA ARG A 225 12.18 -10.24 9.07
C ARG A 225 11.42 -11.35 9.78
N ARG A 226 10.59 -11.01 10.77
CA ARG A 226 9.90 -11.99 11.64
C ARG A 226 8.69 -12.66 10.95
N SER A 227 8.09 -11.97 10.00
CA SER A 227 7.00 -12.42 9.12
C SER A 227 7.43 -13.44 8.03
N SER A 228 8.59 -14.10 8.20
CA SER A 228 9.10 -15.10 7.25
C SER A 228 8.81 -16.55 7.66
N GLY A 229 8.34 -16.79 8.89
CA GLY A 229 8.18 -18.14 9.47
C GLY A 229 6.76 -18.49 9.94
N CYS A 230 5.84 -17.53 9.93
CA CYS A 230 4.43 -17.73 10.29
C CYS A 230 3.57 -17.62 9.03
N SER A 231 2.31 -18.06 9.08
CA SER A 231 1.33 -17.93 7.99
C SER A 231 0.97 -16.48 7.62
N MET A 232 1.83 -15.51 7.95
CA MET A 232 1.74 -14.10 7.59
C MET A 232 2.82 -13.78 6.56
N PRO A 233 2.50 -13.20 5.39
CA PRO A 233 3.50 -12.83 4.40
C PRO A 233 4.54 -11.80 4.91
N PRO A 234 5.79 -11.85 4.40
CA PRO A 234 6.95 -11.10 4.94
C PRO A 234 6.96 -9.58 4.70
N LYS A 235 5.90 -9.00 4.13
CA LYS A 235 5.81 -7.58 3.78
C LYS A 235 4.39 -7.04 3.97
N ILE A 236 3.90 -7.11 5.20
CA ILE A 236 2.55 -6.65 5.53
C ILE A 236 2.55 -5.21 6.06
N PRO A 237 2.00 -4.22 5.33
CA PRO A 237 1.40 -3.06 5.96
C PRO A 237 0.16 -3.52 6.73
N VAL A 238 0.04 -3.03 7.95
CA VAL A 238 -1.02 -3.38 8.88
C VAL A 238 -2.23 -2.50 8.56
N TRP A 239 -3.43 -3.07 8.49
CA TRP A 239 -4.68 -2.32 8.44
C TRP A 239 -5.24 -2.17 9.85
N HIS A 240 -5.65 -0.96 10.21
CA HIS A 240 -6.51 -0.67 11.36
C HIS A 240 -7.81 -0.03 10.87
#